data_AF-A0A844IL35-F1
#
_entry.id   AF-A0A844IL35-F1
#
_cell.length_a   1.000
_cell.length_b   1.000
_cell.length_c   1.000
_cell.angle_alpha   90.00
_cell.angle_beta   90.00
_cell.angle_gamma   90.00
#
_symmetry.space_group_name_H-M   'P 1'
#
loop_
_entity.id
_entity.type
_entity.pdbx_description
1 polymer ?
#
loop_
_entity_poly.entity_id
_entity_poly.type
_entity_poly.pdbx_seq_one_letter_code
_entity_poly.pdbx_strand_id
1 'polypeptide(L)' 'MNNIIVVDTDILIDSARSIQVAIDKLESLTNDYSIAISIITKIELIVGCRNKNELQNLEKFLRNYKLNLHPYP' A
#
# COMPACT_ATOMS: atom_id res chain seq x y z
N MET A 1 -17.76 3.50 12.82
CA MET A 1 -16.65 4.23 12.16
C MET A 1 -15.77 3.17 11.53
N ASN A 2 -15.47 3.25 10.23
CA ASN A 2 -14.42 2.38 9.66
C ASN A 2 -13.09 2.91 10.20
N ASN A 3 -12.43 2.16 11.08
CA ASN A 3 -11.09 2.50 11.46
C ASN A 3 -10.20 2.31 10.23
N ILE A 4 -9.58 3.39 9.76
CA ILE A 4 -8.67 3.38 8.63
C ILE A 4 -7.25 3.39 9.18
N ILE A 5 -6.40 2.53 8.64
CA ILE A 5 -4.96 2.58 8.87
C ILE A 5 -4.31 3.02 7.56
N VAL A 6 -3.46 4.05 7.65
CA VAL A 6 -2.58 4.43 6.55
C VAL A 6 -1.28 3.65 6.69
N VAL A 7 -0.90 2.92 5.66
CA VAL A 7 0.30 2.09 5.65
C VAL A 7 1.43 2.78 4.92
N ASP A 8 2.62 2.68 5.49
CA ASP A 8 3.85 3.26 4.96
C ASP A 8 4.42 2.44 3.79
N THR A 9 5.28 3.10 2.99
CA THR A 9 5.84 2.55 1.75
C THR A 9 6.64 1.26 1.98
N ASP A 10 7.41 1.16 3.06
CA ASP A 10 8.26 -0.02 3.33
C ASP A 10 7.46 -1.31 3.50
N ILE A 11 6.32 -1.26 4.22
CA ILE A 11 5.44 -2.43 4.39
C ILE A 11 4.86 -2.88 3.04
N LEU A 12 4.54 -1.94 2.16
CA LEU A 12 4.03 -2.25 0.81
C LEU A 12 5.12 -2.87 -0.07
N ILE A 13 6.36 -2.37 0.02
CA ILE A 13 7.51 -2.93 -0.71
C ILE A 13 7.81 -4.35 -0.23
N ASP A 14 7.82 -4.58 1.07
CA ASP A 14 8.08 -5.89 1.67
C ASP A 14 6.99 -6.91 1.29
N SER A 15 5.72 -6.50 1.34
CA SER A 15 4.60 -7.30 0.85
C SER A 15 4.73 -7.63 -0.63
N ALA A 16 5.07 -6.64 -1.47
CA ALA A 16 5.29 -6.85 -2.91
C ALA A 16 6.48 -7.79 -3.21
N ARG A 17 7.47 -7.84 -2.31
CA ARG A 17 8.61 -8.78 -2.35
C ARG A 17 8.29 -10.16 -1.75
N SER A 18 7.03 -10.42 -1.41
CA SER A 18 6.58 -11.68 -0.78
C SER A 18 7.25 -11.96 0.57
N ILE A 19 7.59 -10.92 1.34
CA ILE A 19 8.08 -11.08 2.71
C ILE A 19 6.89 -11.40 3.61
N GLN A 20 6.87 -12.64 4.12
CA GLN A 20 5.71 -13.19 4.83
C GLN A 20 5.26 -12.35 6.02
N VAL A 21 6.21 -11.82 6.80
CA VAL A 21 5.90 -10.97 7.98
C VAL A 21 5.08 -9.74 7.61
N ALA A 22 5.35 -9.12 6.45
CA ALA A 22 4.61 -7.96 5.98
C ALA A 22 3.20 -8.36 5.48
N ILE A 23 3.09 -9.50 4.80
CA ILE A 23 1.81 -10.05 4.34
C ILE A 23 0.92 -10.39 5.55
N ASP A 24 1.43 -11.17 6.50
CA ASP A 24 0.69 -11.57 7.70
C ASP A 24 0.22 -10.34 8.49
N LYS A 25 1.07 -9.31 8.56
CA LYS A 25 0.73 -8.07 9.23
C LYS A 25 -0.43 -7.38 8.52
N LEU A 26 -0.39 -7.22 7.20
CA LEU A 26 -1.47 -6.60 6.42
C LEU A 26 -2.77 -7.40 6.55
N GLU A 27 -2.71 -8.73 6.42
CA GLU A 27 -3.89 -9.60 6.58
C GLU A 27 -4.50 -9.46 7.97
N SER A 28 -3.68 -9.46 9.03
CA SER A 28 -4.17 -9.29 10.41
C SER A 28 -4.92 -7.95 10.61
N LEU A 29 -4.45 -6.87 9.96
CA LEU A 29 -5.07 -5.55 10.06
C LEU A 29 -6.37 -5.48 9.26
N THR A 30 -6.49 -6.21 8.15
CA THR A 30 -7.72 -6.20 7.32
C THR A 30 -8.95 -6.77 8.03
N ASN A 31 -8.78 -7.52 9.12
CA ASN A 31 -9.89 -8.03 9.93
C ASN A 31 -10.69 -6.91 10.61
N ASP A 32 -9.99 -5.88 11.09
CA ASP A 32 -10.56 -4.82 11.92
C ASP A 32 -10.52 -3.43 11.26
N TYR A 33 -9.68 -3.27 10.24
CA TYR A 33 -9.37 -1.97 9.63
C TYR A 33 -9.47 -1.99 8.10
N SER A 34 -9.92 -0.87 7.54
CA SER A 34 -9.71 -0.59 6.12
C SER A 34 -8.27 -0.10 5.91
N ILE A 35 -7.53 -0.77 5.04
CA ILE A 35 -6.17 -0.35 4.70
C ILE A 35 -6.21 0.74 3.64
N ALA A 36 -5.52 1.84 3.93
CA ALA A 36 -5.32 2.94 3.01
C ALA A 36 -3.84 3.23 2.80
N ILE A 37 -3.52 3.88 1.69
CA ILE A 37 -2.19 4.42 1.39
C ILE A 37 -2.30 5.94 1.21
N SER A 38 -1.26 6.68 1.59
CA SER A 38 -1.22 8.11 1.32
C SER A 38 -0.97 8.40 -0.16
N ILE A 39 -1.35 9.59 -0.63
CA ILE A 39 -0.97 10.05 -1.97
C ILE A 39 0.56 10.14 -2.14
N ILE A 40 1.29 10.45 -1.07
CA ILE A 40 2.76 10.53 -1.08
C ILE A 40 3.37 9.15 -1.32
N THR A 41 2.94 8.14 -0.55
CA THR A 41 3.31 6.73 -0.73
C THR A 41 3.06 6.24 -2.15
N LYS A 42 1.90 6.59 -2.73
CA LYS A 42 1.60 6.25 -4.13
C LYS A 42 2.60 6.89 -5.10
N ILE A 43 2.96 8.16 -4.91
CA ILE A 43 3.92 8.86 -5.75
C ILE A 43 5.32 8.25 -5.62
N GLU A 44 5.78 7.94 -4.41
CA GLU A 44 7.08 7.30 -4.16
C GLU A 44 7.20 5.97 -4.92
N LEU A 45 6.17 5.12 -4.83
CA LEU A 45 6.14 3.84 -5.53
C LEU A 45 6.13 4.02 -7.06
N ILE A 46 5.41 5.02 -7.58
CA ILE A 46 5.40 5.33 -9.02
C ILE A 46 6.79 5.78 -9.48
N VAL A 47 7.44 6.68 -8.73
CA VAL A 47 8.80 7.17 -9.03
C VAL A 47 9.84 6.04 -8.96
N GLY A 48 9.62 5.05 -8.09
CA GLY A 48 10.48 3.87 -7.98
C GLY A 48 10.40 2.89 -9.18
N CYS A 49 9.34 2.96 -10.00
CA CYS A 49 9.18 2.08 -11.16
C CYS A 49 10.11 2.46 -12.31
N ARG A 50 10.82 1.48 -12.88
CA ARG A 50 11.82 1.69 -13.94
C ARG A 50 11.26 1.57 -15.36
N ASN A 51 10.10 0.95 -15.51
CA ASN A 51 9.49 0.68 -16.80
C ASN A 51 7.96 0.57 -16.68
N LYS A 52 7.28 0.54 -17.83
CA LYS A 52 5.81 0.46 -17.90
C LYS A 52 5.24 -0.85 -17.33
N ASN A 53 6.00 -1.95 -17.37
CA ASN A 53 5.54 -3.22 -16.81
C ASN A 53 5.51 -3.17 -15.27
N GLU A 54 6.53 -2.58 -14.65
CA GLU A 54 6.56 -2.34 -13.20
C GLU A 54 5.42 -1.40 -12.78
N LEU A 55 5.19 -0.30 -13.51
CA LEU A 55 4.08 0.61 -13.23
C LEU A 55 2.72 -0.10 -13.30
N GLN A 56 2.49 -0.91 -14.35
CA GLN A 56 1.25 -1.66 -14.49
C GLN A 56 1.05 -2.67 -13.35
N ASN A 57 2.11 -3.38 -12.94
CA ASN A 57 2.05 -4.32 -11.84
C ASN A 57 1.77 -3.60 -10.51
N LEU A 58 2.42 -2.46 -10.28
CA LEU A 58 2.15 -1.59 -9.13
C LEU A 58 0.69 -1.14 -9.11
N GLU A 59 0.14 -0.65 -10.22
CA GLU A 59 -1.26 -0.23 -10.28
C GLU A 59 -2.22 -1.38 -9.95
N LYS A 60 -1.93 -2.61 -10.43
CA LYS A 60 -2.73 -3.80 -10.08
C LYS A 60 -2.67 -4.10 -8.59
N PHE A 61 -1.48 -4.01 -7.99
CA PHE A 61 -1.26 -4.21 -6.55
C PHE A 61 -2.00 -3.15 -5.72
N LEU A 62 -1.92 -1.87 -6.11
CA LEU A 62 -2.51 -0.76 -5.38
C LEU A 62 -4.05 -0.75 -5.37
N ARG A 63 -4.71 -1.51 -6.26
CA ARG A 63 -6.19 -1.63 -6.26
C ARG A 63 -6.76 -2.27 -4.99
N ASN A 64 -5.92 -2.96 -4.22
CA ASN A 64 -6.34 -3.58 -2.96
C ASN A 64 -6.43 -2.57 -1.80
N TYR A 65 -6.00 -1.31 -2.02
CA TYR A 65 -5.90 -0.30 -0.97
C TYR A 65 -6.74 0.93 -1.30
N LYS A 66 -7.30 1.57 -0.27
CA LYS A 66 -7.96 2.87 -0.41
C LYS A 66 -6.91 3.97 -0.56
N LEU A 67 -7.16 4.94 -1.42
CA LEU A 67 -6.32 6.13 -1.48
C LEU A 67 -6.78 7.13 -0.43
N ASN A 68 -5.91 7.45 0.53
CA ASN A 68 -6.13 8.55 1.46
C ASN A 68 -5.60 9.85 0.82
N LEU A 69 -6.52 10.76 0.52
CA LEU A 69 -6.22 12.07 -0.06
C LEU A 69 -5.86 13.11 1.01
N HIS A 70 -6.08 12.81 2.29
CA HIS A 70 -5.64 13.67 3.37
C HIS A 70 -4.19 13.34 3.75
N PRO A 71 -3.25 14.32 3.61
CA PRO A 71 -1.84 14.11 3.94
C PRO A 71 -1.56 14.05 5.46
N TYR A 72 -2.60 14.18 6.30
CA TYR A 72 -2.50 14.11 7.76
C TYR A 72 -3.65 13.27 8.35
N PRO A 73 -3.41 12.51 9.44
CA PRO A 73 -4.44 11.85 10.22
C PRO A 73 -5.38 12.84 10.92
#